data_AF-A0A7X8R6W8-F1
#
_entry.id   AF-A0A7X8R6W8-F1
#
_cell.length_a   1.000
_cell.length_b   1.000
_cell.length_c   1.000
_cell.angle_alpha   90.00
_cell.angle_beta   90.00
_cell.angle_gamma   90.00
#
_symmetry.space_group_name_H-M   'P 1'
#
loop_
_entity.id
_entity.type
_entity.pdbx_description
1 polymer ?
#
loop_
_entity_poly.entity_id
_entity_poly.type
_entity_poly.pdbx_seq_one_letter_code
_entity_poly.pdbx_strand_id
1 'polypeptide(L)'
;STFYSDEELFDDVFGYHGFSLAPSLKMLFVPGWTLQLGGALLWKYYDQRQAVQLDGVPFVDERLREDRRLLWSVSVEKKVRLAKNWQPLGIMFGYQNVQNESNDPYYRYRADFVTLGISAGY
;
A
#
# COMPACT_ATOMS: atom_id res chain seq x y z
N SER A 1 6.42 13.96 26.24
CA SER A 1 5.83 12.68 25.80
C SER A 1 5.09 12.94 24.51
N THR A 2 5.66 12.52 23.38
CA THR A 2 5.01 12.67 22.08
C THR A 2 3.93 11.59 22.00
N PHE A 3 2.67 12.01 21.96
CA PHE A 3 1.53 11.13 21.76
C PHE A 3 1.42 10.91 20.25
N TYR A 4 1.69 9.70 19.79
CA TYR A 4 1.55 9.31 18.40
C TYR A 4 0.12 8.78 18.22
N SER A 5 -0.72 9.51 17.48
CA SER A 5 -2.11 9.11 17.19
C SER A 5 -2.14 8.05 16.09
N ASP A 6 -3.16 7.18 16.11
CA ASP A 6 -3.40 6.08 15.15
C ASP A 6 -3.37 6.49 13.66
N GLU A 7 -3.43 7.78 13.34
CA GLU A 7 -3.29 8.33 11.97
C GLU A 7 -1.88 8.14 11.37
N GLU A 8 -0.84 7.88 12.19
CA GLU A 8 0.55 7.74 11.73
C GLU A 8 0.92 6.36 11.16
N LEU A 9 0.02 5.38 11.19
CA LEU A 9 0.26 4.06 10.58
C LEU A 9 0.52 4.14 9.06
N PHE A 10 0.11 5.26 8.43
CA PHE A 10 0.21 5.46 6.99
C PHE A 10 1.44 6.27 6.55
N ASP A 11 1.94 7.17 7.41
CA ASP A 11 3.10 8.02 7.14
C ASP A 11 4.17 7.80 8.21
N ASP A 12 5.01 6.80 7.96
CA ASP A 12 6.20 6.56 8.78
C ASP A 12 7.17 7.74 8.60
N VAL A 13 7.23 8.61 9.60
CA VAL A 13 8.02 9.85 9.59
C VAL A 13 9.54 9.59 9.53
N PHE A 14 9.97 8.35 9.75
CA PHE A 14 11.37 7.99 9.75
C PHE A 14 11.87 7.67 8.33
N GLY A 15 13.00 8.28 7.97
CA GLY A 15 13.73 7.91 6.77
C GLY A 15 14.27 6.48 6.87
N TYR A 16 14.22 5.76 5.76
CA TYR A 16 14.79 4.42 5.62
C TYR A 16 15.55 4.31 4.31
N HIS A 17 16.50 3.39 4.26
CA HIS A 17 17.04 2.90 3.01
C HIS A 17 16.50 1.49 2.75
N GLY A 18 16.60 1.01 1.51
CA GLY A 18 16.13 -0.32 1.19
C GLY A 18 15.92 -0.53 -0.29
N PHE A 19 15.15 -1.55 -0.62
CA PHE A 19 14.84 -1.90 -2.00
C PHE A 19 13.39 -2.33 -2.15
N SER A 20 12.89 -2.17 -3.37
CA SER A 20 11.52 -2.54 -3.72
C SER A 20 11.46 -3.25 -5.06
N LEU A 21 10.60 -4.26 -5.14
CA LEU A 21 10.22 -4.91 -6.40
C LEU A 21 8.71 -4.79 -6.56
N ALA A 22 8.25 -4.17 -7.66
CA ALA A 22 6.84 -3.87 -7.86
C ALA A 22 6.34 -4.34 -9.24
N PRO A 23 6.07 -5.63 -9.43
CA PRO A 23 5.50 -6.12 -10.68
C PRO A 23 4.07 -5.62 -10.87
N SER A 24 3.71 -5.33 -12.11
CA SER A 24 2.34 -4.99 -12.48
C SER A 24 1.96 -5.62 -13.80
N LEU A 25 0.69 -5.96 -13.93
CA LEU A 25 0.10 -6.49 -15.15
C LEU A 25 -1.19 -5.72 -15.43
N LYS A 26 -1.32 -5.21 -16.65
CA LYS A 26 -2.53 -4.56 -17.15
C LYS A 26 -3.03 -5.28 -18.38
N MET A 27 -4.28 -5.75 -18.33
CA MET A 27 -4.89 -6.54 -19.39
C MET A 27 -6.21 -5.92 -19.84
N LEU A 28 -6.39 -5.81 -21.15
CA LEU A 28 -7.67 -5.53 -21.79
C LEU A 28 -8.27 -6.88 -22.23
N PHE A 29 -9.31 -7.36 -21.54
CA PHE A 29 -9.84 -8.72 -21.77
C PHE A 29 -11.17 -8.76 -22.52
N VAL A 30 -11.98 -7.71 -22.45
CA VAL A 30 -13.15 -7.49 -23.31
C VAL A 30 -13.30 -5.98 -23.57
N PRO A 31 -14.01 -5.56 -24.64
CA PRO A 31 -14.13 -4.14 -24.98
C PRO A 31 -14.61 -3.26 -23.81
N GLY A 32 -13.80 -2.25 -23.51
CA GLY A 32 -14.05 -1.29 -22.44
C GLY A 32 -13.82 -1.83 -21.02
N TRP A 33 -13.32 -3.05 -20.85
CA TRP A 33 -12.90 -3.56 -19.53
C TRP A 33 -11.38 -3.64 -19.45
N THR A 34 -10.84 -3.23 -18.31
CA THR A 34 -9.42 -3.30 -17.99
C THR A 34 -9.27 -3.98 -16.64
N LEU A 35 -8.44 -5.03 -16.58
CA LEU A 35 -7.99 -5.63 -15.32
C LEU A 35 -6.56 -5.15 -15.04
N GLN A 36 -6.27 -4.77 -13.81
CA GLN A 36 -4.93 -4.49 -13.33
C GLN A 36 -4.64 -5.37 -12.12
N LEU A 37 -3.49 -6.03 -12.15
CA LEU A 37 -2.93 -6.77 -11.02
C LEU A 37 -1.62 -6.09 -10.63
N GLY A 38 -1.44 -5.85 -9.35
CA GLY A 38 -0.22 -5.25 -8.81
C GLY A 38 0.34 -6.11 -7.68
N GLY A 39 1.66 -6.10 -7.55
CA GLY A 39 2.37 -6.60 -6.38
C GLY A 39 3.46 -5.62 -5.98
N ALA A 40 3.82 -5.59 -4.70
CA ALA A 40 5.03 -4.95 -4.25
C ALA A 40 5.66 -5.71 -3.08
N LEU A 41 6.97 -5.89 -3.13
CA LEU A 41 7.79 -6.36 -2.03
C LEU A 41 8.77 -5.24 -1.68
N LEU A 42 8.73 -4.76 -0.44
CA LEU A 42 9.61 -3.72 0.07
C LEU A 42 10.39 -4.25 1.27
N TRP A 43 11.68 -4.00 1.26
CA TRP A 43 12.54 -4.14 2.44
C TRP A 43 12.98 -2.76 2.87
N LYS A 44 12.83 -2.45 4.15
CA LYS A 44 13.18 -1.16 4.73
C LYS A 44 14.10 -1.36 5.92
N TYR A 45 15.18 -0.60 5.95
CA TYR A 45 16.19 -0.58 6.99
C TYR A 45 16.26 0.84 7.56
N TYR A 46 16.08 0.97 8.88
CA TYR A 46 16.01 2.26 9.54
C TYR A 46 17.29 2.51 10.36
N ASP A 47 18.27 3.16 9.74
CA ASP A 47 19.61 3.37 10.32
C ASP A 47 19.62 4.18 11.62
N GLN A 48 18.58 4.98 11.84
CA GLN A 48 18.48 5.91 12.97
C GLN A 48 17.34 5.56 13.93
N ARG A 49 16.78 4.35 13.84
CA ARG A 49 15.65 3.92 14.66
C ARG A 49 15.91 2.57 15.30
N GLN A 50 15.98 2.55 16.63
CA GLN A 50 15.95 1.31 17.39
C GLN A 50 14.56 0.68 17.31
N ALA A 51 14.51 -0.65 17.20
CA ALA A 51 13.26 -1.38 17.42
C ALA A 51 12.92 -1.33 18.91
N VAL A 52 11.65 -1.08 19.22
CA VAL A 52 11.17 -1.08 20.60
C VAL A 52 10.25 -2.27 20.87
N GLN A 53 10.11 -2.63 22.14
CA GLN A 53 9.11 -3.58 22.61
C GLN A 53 7.73 -2.89 22.73
N LEU A 54 6.69 -3.66 23.03
CA LEU A 54 5.30 -3.14 23.16
C LEU A 54 5.14 -2.10 24.27
N ASP A 55 6.03 -2.10 25.26
CA ASP A 55 6.08 -1.12 26.35
C ASP A 55 6.87 0.15 25.96
N GLY A 56 7.37 0.23 24.72
CA GLY A 56 8.16 1.34 24.20
C GLY A 56 9.64 1.30 24.58
N VAL A 57 10.10 0.28 25.29
CA VAL A 57 11.51 0.15 25.69
C VAL A 57 12.31 -0.50 24.56
N PRO A 58 13.49 0.05 24.17
CA PRO A 58 14.36 -0.60 23.20
C PRO A 58 14.74 -2.03 23.60
N PHE A 59 14.98 -2.90 22.61
CA PHE A 59 15.55 -4.21 22.89
C PHE A 59 16.98 -4.09 23.47
N VAL A 60 17.37 -5.04 24.33
CA VAL A 60 18.66 -5.04 25.05
C VAL A 60 19.87 -5.07 24.10
N ASP A 61 19.71 -5.66 22.92
CA ASP A 61 20.75 -5.73 21.88
C ASP A 61 20.78 -4.50 20.97
N GLU A 62 20.01 -3.46 21.29
CA GLU A 62 19.94 -2.18 20.56
C GLU A 62 19.65 -2.35 19.06
N ARG A 63 19.01 -3.46 18.66
CA ARG A 63 18.74 -3.77 17.26
C ARG A 63 17.99 -2.63 16.59
N LEU A 64 18.39 -2.31 15.36
CA LEU A 64 17.70 -1.32 14.53
C LEU A 64 16.42 -1.90 13.94
N ARG A 65 15.46 -1.03 13.66
CA ARG A 65 14.19 -1.41 13.07
C ARG A 65 14.40 -1.85 11.61
N GLU A 66 13.78 -2.98 11.28
CA GLU A 66 13.72 -3.52 9.93
C GLU A 66 12.29 -3.96 9.62
N ASP A 67 11.83 -3.60 8.42
CA ASP A 67 10.48 -3.93 7.96
C ASP A 67 10.53 -4.65 6.61
N ARG A 68 9.62 -5.60 6.45
CA ARG A 68 9.31 -6.28 5.19
C ARG A 68 7.84 -6.09 4.88
N ARG A 69 7.56 -5.42 3.77
CA ARG A 69 6.18 -5.13 3.34
C ARG A 69 5.85 -5.86 2.06
N LEU A 70 4.75 -6.60 2.12
CA LEU A 70 4.12 -7.21 0.96
C LEU A 70 2.82 -6.47 0.65
N LEU A 71 2.61 -6.14 -0.62
CA LEU A 71 1.39 -5.58 -1.15
C LEU A 71 0.96 -6.41 -2.34
N TRP A 72 -0.34 -6.68 -2.44
CA TRP A 72 -0.94 -7.10 -3.70
C TRP A 72 -2.24 -6.36 -3.92
N SER A 73 -2.55 -6.11 -5.18
CA SER A 73 -3.74 -5.39 -5.58
C SER A 73 -4.37 -5.99 -6.82
N VAL A 74 -5.69 -5.86 -6.90
CA VAL A 74 -6.49 -6.18 -8.07
C VAL A 74 -7.44 -5.02 -8.29
N SER A 75 -7.53 -4.53 -9.51
CA SER A 75 -8.55 -3.55 -9.88
C SER A 75 -9.15 -3.87 -11.25
N VAL A 76 -10.44 -3.60 -11.36
CA VAL A 76 -11.19 -3.71 -12.59
C VAL A 76 -11.78 -2.34 -12.92
N GLU A 77 -11.60 -1.91 -14.16
CA GLU A 77 -12.17 -0.67 -14.68
C GLU A 77 -13.08 -1.00 -15.86
N LYS A 78 -14.30 -0.47 -15.83
CA LYS A 78 -15.25 -0.50 -16.94
C LYS A 78 -15.46 0.92 -17.46
N LYS A 79 -15.10 1.13 -18.74
CA LYS A 79 -15.48 2.31 -19.50
C LYS A 79 -16.86 2.11 -20.11
N VAL A 80 -17.79 2.98 -19.73
CA VAL A 80 -19.18 3.02 -20.20
C VAL A 80 -19.36 4.27 -21.04
N ARG A 81 -19.87 4.11 -22.26
CA ARG A 81 -20.30 5.24 -23.09
C ARG A 81 -21.83 5.33 -23.02
N LEU A 82 -22.36 6.34 -22.34
CA LEU A 82 -23.79 6.51 -22.13
C LEU A 82 -24.52 7.02 -23.38
N ALA A 83 -23.85 7.84 -24.19
CA ALA A 83 -24.35 8.31 -25.49
C ALA A 83 -23.19 8.49 -26.48
N LYS A 84 -23.49 8.47 -27.78
CA LYS A 84 -22.48 8.55 -28.85
C LYS A 84 -21.60 9.81 -28.77
N ASN A 85 -22.17 10.91 -28.25
CA ASN A 85 -21.52 12.23 -28.12
C ASN A 85 -20.98 12.49 -26.70
N TRP A 86 -21.11 11.55 -25.77
CA TRP A 86 -20.65 11.73 -24.40
C TRP A 86 -19.24 11.20 -24.22
N GLN A 87 -18.48 11.86 -23.35
CA GLN A 87 -17.23 11.31 -22.88
C GLN A 87 -17.48 9.98 -22.15
N PRO A 88 -16.65 8.95 -22.35
CA PRO A 88 -16.79 7.71 -21.61
C PRO A 88 -16.59 7.93 -20.11
N LEU A 89 -17.45 7.32 -19.31
CA LEU A 89 -17.31 7.23 -17.85
C LEU A 89 -16.50 5.98 -17.51
N GLY A 90 -15.40 6.13 -16.78
CA GLY A 90 -14.68 5.03 -16.16
C GLY A 90 -15.24 4.75 -14.78
N ILE A 91 -15.63 3.51 -14.52
CA ILE A 91 -15.98 3.02 -13.19
C ILE A 91 -14.93 2.00 -12.80
N MET A 92 -14.23 2.24 -11.70
CA MET A 92 -13.18 1.37 -11.17
C MET A 92 -13.60 0.80 -9.83
N PHE A 93 -13.39 -0.49 -9.66
CA PHE A 93 -13.40 -1.16 -8.36
C PHE A 93 -12.05 -1.79 -8.12
N GLY A 94 -11.49 -1.59 -6.93
CA GLY A 94 -10.18 -2.11 -6.56
C GLY A 94 -10.19 -2.70 -5.16
N TYR A 95 -9.31 -3.66 -4.96
CA TYR A 95 -8.96 -4.20 -3.66
C TYR A 95 -7.44 -4.26 -3.54
N GLN A 96 -6.93 -3.94 -2.36
CA GLN A 96 -5.52 -4.03 -2.03
C GLN A 96 -5.35 -4.57 -0.62
N ASN A 97 -4.41 -5.50 -0.46
CA ASN A 97 -3.97 -5.98 0.84
C ASN A 97 -2.51 -5.55 1.06
N VAL A 98 -2.22 -5.08 2.27
CA VAL A 98 -0.88 -4.71 2.71
C VAL A 98 -0.57 -5.48 3.99
N GLN A 99 0.60 -6.11 4.02
CA GLN A 99 1.14 -6.80 5.18
C GLN A 99 2.52 -6.22 5.47
N ASN A 100 2.74 -5.78 6.69
CA ASN A 100 4.04 -5.28 7.15
C ASN A 100 4.50 -6.15 8.31
N GLU A 101 5.58 -6.88 8.09
CA GLU A 101 6.29 -7.58 9.14
C GLU A 101 7.44 -6.69 9.61
N SER A 102 7.48 -6.41 10.91
CA SER A 102 8.54 -5.61 11.54
C SER A 102 9.09 -6.34 12.76
N ASN A 103 10.38 -6.10 13.04
CA ASN A 103 10.99 -6.46 14.31
C ASN A 103 10.62 -5.49 15.45
N ASP A 104 9.98 -4.36 15.12
CA ASP A 104 9.29 -3.46 16.05
C ASP A 104 7.77 -3.79 16.05
N PRO A 105 7.21 -4.35 17.15
CA PRO A 105 5.85 -4.84 17.17
C PRO A 105 4.78 -3.78 16.88
N TYR A 106 5.05 -2.50 17.15
CA TYR A 106 4.11 -1.42 16.85
C TYR A 106 3.85 -1.28 15.34
N TYR A 107 4.84 -1.61 14.52
CA TYR A 107 4.77 -1.52 13.05
C TYR A 107 4.39 -2.85 12.40
N ARG A 108 4.02 -3.89 13.15
CA ARG A 108 3.48 -5.12 12.58
C ARG A 108 1.98 -4.96 12.35
N TYR A 109 1.56 -4.95 11.09
CA TYR A 109 0.16 -4.77 10.75
C TYR A 109 -0.27 -5.46 9.46
N ARG A 110 -1.59 -5.62 9.32
CA ARG A 110 -2.26 -5.98 8.09
C ARG A 110 -3.39 -5.00 7.82
N ALA A 111 -3.47 -4.51 6.60
CA ALA A 111 -4.49 -3.56 6.17
C ALA A 111 -5.11 -4.00 4.85
N ASP A 112 -6.42 -3.79 4.74
CA ASP A 112 -7.23 -4.09 3.58
C ASP A 112 -7.89 -2.80 3.09
N PHE A 113 -7.80 -2.54 1.80
CA PHE A 113 -8.35 -1.35 1.16
C PHE A 113 -9.30 -1.75 0.05
N VAL A 114 -10.47 -1.13 0.04
CA VAL A 114 -11.43 -1.22 -1.05
C VAL A 114 -11.56 0.16 -1.67
N THR A 115 -11.39 0.24 -2.98
CA THR A 115 -11.42 1.50 -3.71
C THR A 115 -12.55 1.48 -4.72
N LEU A 116 -13.42 2.49 -4.66
CA LEU A 116 -14.37 2.81 -5.71
C LEU A 116 -13.93 4.11 -6.37
N GLY A 117 -13.74 4.08 -7.70
CA GLY A 117 -13.35 5.25 -8.48
C GLY A 117 -14.34 5.51 -9.59
N ILE A 118 -14.65 6.78 -9.82
CA ILE A 118 -15.41 7.25 -10.98
C ILE A 118 -14.54 8.30 -11.68
N SER A 119 -14.32 8.13 -12.97
CA SER A 119 -13.65 9.11 -13.82
C SER A 119 -14.54 9.47 -15.01
N ALA A 120 -14.66 10.75 -15.30
CA ALA A 120 -15.06 11.23 -16.61
C ALA A 120 -13.77 11.63 -17.37
N GLY A 121 -13.83 11.74 -18.70
CA GLY A 121 -12.66 12.15 -19.48
C GLY A 121 -12.06 13.49 -19.00
N TYR A 122 -10.83 13.77 -19.45
CA TYR A 122 -10.21 15.09 -19.30
C TYR A 122 -11.08 16.19 -19.90
#